data_AF-A0A2I0I6Y9-F1
#
_entry.id   AF-A0A2I0I6Y9-F1
#
_cell.length_a   1.000
_cell.length_b   1.000
_cell.length_c   1.000
_cell.angle_alpha   90.00
_cell.angle_beta   90.00
_cell.angle_gamma   90.00
#
_symmetry.space_group_name_H-M   'P 1'
#
loop_
_entity.id
_entity.type
_entity.pdbx_description
1 polymer ?
#
loop_
_entity_poly.entity_id
_entity_poly.type
_entity_poly.pdbx_seq_one_letter_code
_entity_poly.pdbx_strand_id
1 'polypeptide(L)'
;MPVRKNFPVGRFLDFKMVDSRTVMSQLQEFQVLLHEIQTEGMALSESFQVAVVIEKLPPGWKDFKNYLKHKRKEMSMEDLVVKLRIEEDNKNPGKDLILHAAKVNVMEQGQSSKNKKGKKKLGAN
;
A
#
# COMPACT_ATOMS: atom_id res chain seq x y z
N MET A 1 16.47 -42.54 -1.67
CA MET A 1 15.68 -41.33 -1.39
C MET A 1 15.48 -40.59 -2.72
N PRO A 2 14.25 -40.40 -3.24
CA PRO A 2 14.09 -39.60 -4.46
C PRO A 2 14.36 -38.13 -4.12
N VAL A 3 15.30 -37.53 -4.83
CA VAL A 3 15.56 -36.09 -4.76
C VAL A 3 14.30 -35.40 -5.28
N ARG A 4 13.58 -34.67 -4.42
CA ARG A 4 12.44 -33.86 -4.87
C ARG A 4 13.00 -32.87 -5.88
N LYS A 5 12.64 -33.02 -7.16
CA LYS A 5 12.88 -31.99 -8.16
C LYS A 5 12.16 -30.73 -7.66
N ASN A 6 12.91 -29.68 -7.35
CA ASN A 6 12.36 -28.38 -6.99
C ASN A 6 11.65 -27.82 -8.23
N PHE A 7 10.35 -28.07 -8.33
CA PHE A 7 9.54 -27.59 -9.44
C PHE A 7 9.00 -26.20 -9.07
N PRO A 8 9.38 -25.12 -9.78
CA PRO A 8 8.90 -23.76 -9.52
C PRO A 8 7.38 -23.67 -9.48
N VAL A 9 6.70 -24.40 -10.37
CA VAL A 9 5.24 -24.49 -10.39
C VAL A 9 4.68 -25.08 -9.09
N GLY A 10 5.34 -26.09 -8.50
CA GLY A 10 4.92 -26.64 -7.20
C GLY A 10 4.98 -25.58 -6.11
N ARG A 11 6.09 -24.84 -6.03
CA ARG A 11 6.25 -23.73 -5.08
C ARG A 11 5.22 -22.63 -5.31
N PHE A 12 4.94 -22.28 -6.56
CA PHE A 12 3.92 -21.30 -6.94
C PHE A 12 2.51 -21.70 -6.51
N LEU A 13 2.14 -22.97 -6.71
CA LEU A 13 0.83 -23.49 -6.31
C LEU A 13 0.68 -23.49 -4.79
N ASP A 14 1.72 -23.90 -4.07
CA ASP A 14 1.73 -23.97 -2.61
C ASP A 14 1.92 -22.61 -1.92
N PHE A 15 2.42 -21.60 -2.64
CA PHE A 15 2.64 -20.26 -2.10
C PHE A 15 1.35 -19.70 -1.49
N LYS A 16 1.42 -19.12 -0.29
CA LYS A 16 0.31 -18.44 0.37
C LYS A 16 0.86 -17.25 1.12
N MET A 17 0.24 -16.07 0.98
CA MET A 17 0.62 -14.94 1.80
C MET A 17 0.04 -15.10 3.21
N VAL A 18 0.78 -14.61 4.19
CA VAL A 18 0.42 -14.61 5.60
C VAL A 18 0.40 -13.20 6.15
N ASP A 19 -0.46 -12.94 7.14
CA ASP A 19 -0.63 -11.62 7.75
C ASP A 19 0.59 -11.18 8.59
N SER A 20 1.45 -12.12 8.98
CA SER A 20 2.64 -11.85 9.82
C SER A 20 3.79 -11.18 9.08
N ARG A 21 3.68 -10.99 7.76
CA ARG A 21 4.69 -10.38 6.89
C ARG A 21 4.02 -9.32 6.03
N THR A 22 4.80 -8.36 5.52
CA THR A 22 4.28 -7.40 4.55
C THR A 22 3.87 -8.11 3.27
N VAL A 23 2.75 -7.71 2.70
CA VAL A 23 2.26 -8.15 1.39
C VAL A 23 3.28 -7.76 0.31
N MET A 24 3.91 -6.59 0.42
CA MET A 24 4.91 -6.18 -0.57
C MET A 24 6.14 -7.09 -0.62
N SER A 25 6.65 -7.56 0.53
CA SER A 25 7.77 -8.51 0.56
C SER A 25 7.36 -9.86 -0.04
N GLN A 26 6.17 -10.35 0.31
CA GLN A 26 5.65 -11.62 -0.20
C GLN A 26 5.32 -11.56 -1.70
N LEU A 27 4.87 -10.39 -2.19
CA LEU A 27 4.62 -10.17 -3.61
C LEU A 27 5.91 -10.22 -4.43
N GLN A 28 7.00 -9.65 -3.92
CA GLN A 28 8.31 -9.74 -4.59
C GLN A 28 8.79 -11.20 -4.69
N GLU A 29 8.64 -11.99 -3.62
CA GLU A 29 8.94 -13.44 -3.64
C GLU A 29 8.08 -14.19 -4.67
N PHE A 30 6.80 -13.83 -4.76
CA PHE A 30 5.88 -14.41 -5.72
C PHE A 30 6.24 -14.04 -7.17
N GLN A 31 6.70 -12.82 -7.43
CA GLN A 31 7.19 -12.38 -8.75
C GLN A 31 8.43 -13.17 -9.18
N VAL A 32 9.33 -13.50 -8.24
CA VAL A 32 10.48 -14.37 -8.54
C VAL A 32 10.01 -15.76 -8.99
N LEU A 33 9.02 -16.36 -8.31
CA LEU A 33 8.44 -17.65 -8.73
C LEU A 33 7.78 -17.59 -10.10
N LEU A 34 7.05 -16.50 -10.40
CA LEU A 34 6.48 -16.27 -11.73
C LEU A 34 7.58 -16.21 -12.80
N HIS A 35 8.67 -15.51 -12.53
CA HIS A 35 9.78 -15.40 -13.45
C HIS A 35 10.46 -16.76 -13.70
N GLU A 36 10.69 -17.55 -12.66
CA GLU A 36 11.23 -18.91 -12.80
C GLU A 36 10.34 -19.78 -13.71
N ILE A 37 9.01 -19.75 -13.51
CA ILE A 37 8.04 -20.47 -14.35
C ILE A 37 8.10 -20.00 -15.82
N GLN A 38 8.25 -18.68 -16.03
CA GLN A 38 8.44 -18.13 -17.38
C GLN A 38 9.74 -18.61 -18.01
N THR A 39 10.84 -18.73 -17.25
CA THR A 39 12.11 -19.27 -17.75
C THR A 39 12.04 -20.74 -18.13
N GLU A 40 11.11 -21.50 -17.53
CA GLU A 40 10.77 -22.87 -17.93
C GLU A 40 9.86 -22.94 -19.17
N GLY A 41 9.53 -21.80 -19.79
CA GLY A 41 8.71 -21.71 -21.00
C GLY A 41 7.21 -21.60 -20.76
N MET A 42 6.76 -21.48 -19.50
CA MET A 42 5.35 -21.36 -19.14
C MET A 42 4.95 -19.89 -18.93
N ALA A 43 4.73 -19.16 -20.01
CA ALA A 43 4.23 -17.80 -19.92
C ALA A 43 2.78 -17.76 -19.42
N LEU A 44 2.52 -16.96 -18.39
CA LEU A 44 1.18 -16.73 -17.84
C LEU A 44 0.67 -15.35 -18.26
N SER A 45 -0.61 -15.25 -18.62
CA SER A 45 -1.22 -13.97 -18.99
C SER A 45 -1.21 -13.01 -17.80
N GLU A 46 -1.11 -11.70 -18.07
CA GLU A 46 -1.13 -10.68 -17.01
C GLU A 46 -2.43 -10.76 -16.19
N SER A 47 -3.57 -10.95 -16.85
CA SER A 47 -4.87 -11.12 -16.19
C SER A 47 -4.89 -12.29 -15.21
N PHE A 48 -4.21 -13.41 -15.54
CA PHE A 48 -4.07 -14.55 -14.66
C PHE A 48 -3.17 -14.22 -13.47
N GLN A 49 -2.03 -13.56 -13.70
CA GLN A 49 -1.11 -13.16 -12.63
C GLN A 49 -1.80 -12.24 -11.61
N VAL A 50 -2.54 -11.24 -12.09
CA VAL A 50 -3.34 -10.33 -11.25
C VAL A 50 -4.37 -11.12 -10.43
N ALA A 51 -5.14 -11.99 -11.07
CA ALA A 51 -6.13 -12.82 -10.38
C ALA A 51 -5.49 -13.71 -9.30
N VAL A 52 -4.34 -14.32 -9.60
CA VAL A 52 -3.64 -15.17 -8.62
C VAL A 52 -3.16 -14.33 -7.44
N VAL A 53 -2.53 -13.17 -7.65
CA VAL A 53 -2.08 -12.32 -6.54
C VAL A 53 -3.24 -11.94 -5.63
N ILE A 54 -4.37 -11.51 -6.22
CA ILE A 54 -5.61 -11.21 -5.47
C ILE A 54 -6.08 -12.42 -4.66
N GLU A 55 -6.02 -13.62 -5.24
CA GLU A 55 -6.42 -14.83 -4.55
C GLU A 55 -5.46 -15.22 -3.42
N LYS A 56 -4.15 -14.98 -3.60
CA LYS A 56 -3.08 -15.29 -2.63
C LYS A 56 -2.97 -14.30 -1.49
N LEU A 57 -3.66 -13.16 -1.53
CA LEU A 57 -3.69 -12.17 -0.45
C LEU A 57 -4.06 -12.80 0.90
N PRO A 58 -3.44 -12.34 2.00
CA PRO A 58 -3.64 -12.98 3.28
C PRO A 58 -5.04 -12.67 3.86
N PRO A 59 -5.53 -13.45 4.83
CA PRO A 59 -6.88 -13.32 5.39
C PRO A 59 -7.23 -11.90 5.88
N GLY A 60 -6.28 -11.15 6.44
CA GLY A 60 -6.46 -9.77 6.89
C GLY A 60 -6.71 -8.76 5.77
N TRP A 61 -6.66 -9.18 4.50
CA TRP A 61 -6.92 -8.36 3.32
C TRP A 61 -8.26 -8.67 2.64
N LYS A 62 -9.16 -9.41 3.32
CA LYS A 62 -10.47 -9.82 2.80
C LYS A 62 -11.30 -8.68 2.21
N ASP A 63 -11.41 -7.56 2.90
CA ASP A 63 -12.24 -6.43 2.43
C ASP A 63 -11.65 -5.77 1.18
N PHE A 64 -10.33 -5.63 1.16
CA PHE A 64 -9.61 -5.14 -0.01
C PHE A 64 -9.72 -6.11 -1.20
N LYS A 65 -9.63 -7.42 -0.95
CA LYS A 65 -9.86 -8.46 -1.96
C LYS A 65 -11.27 -8.34 -2.57
N ASN A 66 -12.29 -8.11 -1.75
CA ASN A 66 -13.66 -7.87 -2.24
C ASN A 66 -13.75 -6.58 -3.07
N TYR A 67 -13.13 -5.49 -2.62
CA TYR A 67 -13.04 -4.24 -3.38
C TYR A 67 -12.44 -4.45 -4.78
N LEU A 68 -11.35 -5.23 -4.87
CA LEU A 68 -10.71 -5.53 -6.15
C LEU A 68 -11.62 -6.36 -7.08
N LYS A 69 -12.34 -7.34 -6.53
CA LYS A 69 -13.27 -8.19 -7.31
C LYS A 69 -14.47 -7.45 -7.87
N HIS A 70 -14.96 -6.44 -7.17
CA HIS A 70 -16.12 -5.65 -7.61
C HIS A 70 -15.74 -4.48 -8.54
N LYS A 71 -14.44 -4.23 -8.74
CA LYS A 71 -13.98 -3.15 -9.60
C LYS A 71 -14.14 -3.55 -11.08
N ARG A 72 -15.02 -2.85 -11.80
CA ARG A 72 -15.29 -3.09 -13.24
C ARG A 72 -14.16 -2.67 -14.20
N LYS A 73 -13.09 -2.06 -13.69
CA LYS A 73 -11.96 -1.60 -14.52
C LYS A 73 -10.92 -2.72 -14.59
N GLU A 74 -10.51 -3.07 -15.81
CA GLU A 74 -9.33 -3.90 -16.04
C GLU A 74 -8.13 -3.33 -15.26
N MET A 75 -7.39 -4.21 -14.59
CA MET A 75 -6.30 -3.85 -13.68
C MET A 75 -5.03 -4.52 -14.17
N SER A 76 -4.01 -3.72 -14.47
CA SER A 76 -2.66 -4.22 -14.73
C SER A 76 -1.97 -4.64 -13.43
N MET A 77 -0.86 -5.37 -13.57
CA MET A 77 -0.07 -5.77 -12.42
C MET A 77 0.52 -4.55 -11.69
N GLU A 78 0.89 -3.51 -12.43
CA GLU A 78 1.40 -2.24 -11.90
C GLU A 78 0.32 -1.51 -11.08
N ASP A 79 -0.90 -1.41 -11.60
CA ASP A 79 -2.05 -0.83 -10.90
C ASP A 79 -2.31 -1.59 -9.58
N LEU A 80 -2.19 -2.92 -9.60
CA LEU A 80 -2.36 -3.75 -8.40
C LEU A 80 -1.26 -3.46 -7.37
N VAL A 81 0.01 -3.40 -7.79
CA VAL A 81 1.15 -3.11 -6.91
C VAL A 81 0.99 -1.76 -6.20
N VAL A 82 0.62 -0.72 -6.95
CA VAL A 82 0.41 0.62 -6.37
C VAL A 82 -0.70 0.59 -5.32
N LYS A 83 -1.82 -0.08 -5.62
CA LYS A 83 -2.93 -0.19 -4.67
C LYS A 83 -2.59 -1.01 -3.44
N LEU A 84 -1.82 -2.08 -3.58
CA LEU A 84 -1.34 -2.89 -2.46
C LEU A 84 -0.45 -2.07 -1.54
N ARG A 85 0.46 -1.25 -2.07
CA ARG A 85 1.31 -0.38 -1.25
C ARG A 85 0.48 0.60 -0.41
N ILE A 86 -0.45 1.32 -1.05
CA ILE A 86 -1.31 2.30 -0.36
C ILE A 86 -2.16 1.64 0.74
N GLU A 87 -2.74 0.48 0.46
CA GLU A 87 -3.56 -0.23 1.43
C GLU A 87 -2.73 -0.80 2.59
N GLU A 88 -1.50 -1.23 2.33
CA GLU A 88 -0.57 -1.70 3.37
C GLU A 88 -0.19 -0.57 4.32
N ASP A 89 0.12 0.61 3.77
CA ASP A 89 0.44 1.82 4.55
C ASP A 89 -0.76 2.25 5.40
N ASN A 90 -1.98 2.20 4.83
CA ASN A 90 -3.22 2.51 5.56
C ASN A 90 -3.52 1.56 6.72
N LYS A 91 -3.21 0.25 6.57
CA LYS A 91 -3.42 -0.74 7.62
C LYS A 91 -2.44 -0.60 8.79
N ASN A 92 -1.28 0.02 8.57
CA ASN A 92 -0.24 0.15 9.57
C ASN A 92 0.15 1.62 9.81
N PRO A 93 -0.76 2.44 10.40
CA PRO A 93 -0.54 3.87 10.59
C PRO A 93 0.61 4.21 11.54
N GLY A 94 1.19 3.21 12.24
CA GLY A 94 2.19 3.40 13.29
C GLY A 94 3.64 3.49 12.82
N LYS A 95 3.96 3.35 11.52
CA LYS A 95 5.36 3.43 11.03
C LYS A 95 5.69 4.69 10.23
N ASP A 96 4.68 5.50 9.86
CA ASP A 96 4.87 6.69 9.03
C ASP A 96 4.75 8.03 9.78
N LEU A 97 4.67 8.00 11.11
CA LEU A 97 4.79 9.25 11.89
C LEU A 97 6.19 9.88 11.82
N ILE A 98 7.19 9.20 11.25
CA ILE A 98 8.56 9.73 11.13
C ILE A 98 8.86 10.29 9.74
N LEU A 99 8.16 9.88 8.66
CA LEU A 99 8.49 10.35 7.30
C LEU A 99 7.59 11.49 6.80
N HIS A 100 6.34 11.58 7.28
CA HIS A 100 5.44 12.70 6.93
C HIS A 100 5.50 13.90 7.90
N ALA A 101 6.28 13.83 8.99
CA ALA A 101 6.44 14.93 9.95
C ALA A 101 7.36 16.07 9.46
N ALA A 102 7.90 16.01 8.24
CA ALA A 102 8.79 17.04 7.69
C ALA A 102 8.06 18.10 6.83
N LYS A 103 6.77 18.37 7.08
CA LYS A 103 6.09 19.51 6.44
C LYS A 103 4.96 20.17 7.23
N VAL A 104 4.99 20.09 8.56
CA VAL A 104 4.26 21.04 9.40
C VAL A 104 5.26 22.11 9.82
N ASN A 105 5.37 23.17 9.01
CA ASN A 105 6.04 24.38 9.49
C ASN A 105 5.17 24.95 10.60
N VAL A 106 5.59 24.70 11.83
CA VAL A 106 5.18 25.43 13.03
C VAL A 106 5.45 26.92 12.78
N MET A 107 4.39 27.71 12.72
CA MET A 107 4.49 29.15 12.96
C MET A 107 3.49 29.50 14.05
N GLU A 108 3.80 29.04 15.28
CA GLU A 108 3.35 29.70 16.49
C GLU A 108 4.39 30.76 16.82
N GLN A 109 4.06 32.03 16.59
CA GLN A 109 4.72 33.11 17.31
C GLN A 109 3.73 34.21 17.63
N GLY A 110 3.41 34.29 18.93
CA GLY A 110 3.39 35.57 19.62
C GLY A 110 2.07 36.31 19.63
N GLN A 111 1.33 36.08 20.72
CA GLN A 111 0.38 37.05 21.26
C GLN A 111 1.00 38.47 21.29
N SER A 112 0.27 39.47 20.81
CA SER A 112 0.41 40.82 21.35
C SER A 112 -0.92 41.56 21.28
N SER A 113 -1.61 41.56 22.42
CA SER A 113 -2.69 42.47 22.73
C SER A 113 -2.16 43.91 22.76
N LYS A 114 -2.74 44.82 21.97
CA LYS A 114 -2.87 46.21 22.43
C LYS A 114 -3.99 46.96 21.74
N ASN A 115 -5.12 46.91 22.43
CA ASN A 115 -6.19 47.89 22.40
C ASN A 115 -5.60 49.30 22.60
N LYS A 116 -5.77 50.22 21.64
CA LYS A 116 -5.58 51.66 21.87
C LYS A 116 -6.74 52.47 21.30
N LYS A 117 -7.73 52.59 22.17
CA LYS A 117 -8.80 53.58 22.24
C LYS A 117 -8.24 54.98 21.97
N GLY A 118 -8.84 55.72 21.02
CA GLY A 118 -8.48 57.12 20.83
C GLY A 118 -9.12 57.80 19.62
N LYS A 119 -10.37 58.26 19.77
CA LYS A 119 -10.84 59.55 19.23
C LYS A 119 -12.21 59.89 19.82
N LYS A 120 -12.19 60.50 21.01
CA LYS A 120 -13.21 61.49 21.40
C LYS A 120 -12.70 62.85 20.95
N LYS A 121 -13.45 63.55 20.13
CA LYS A 121 -13.52 65.01 20.13
C LYS A 121 -14.98 65.42 19.91
N LEU A 122 -15.68 65.63 21.03
CA LEU A 122 -16.80 66.56 21.12
C LEU A 122 -16.18 67.93 21.42
N GLY A 123 -16.66 68.96 20.73
CA GLY A 123 -16.25 70.35 20.93
C GLY A 123 -16.88 70.99 22.17
N ALA A 124 -16.25 72.08 22.62
CA ALA A 124 -16.85 73.28 23.20
C ALA A 124 -15.73 74.13 23.84
N ASN A 125 -15.36 75.23 23.18
CA ASN A 125 -15.54 76.58 23.71
C ASN A 125 -15.39 77.56 22.56
#